data_AF-A0A3D2W237-F1
#
_entry.id   AF-A0A3D2W237-F1
#
_cell.length_a   1.000
_cell.length_b   1.000
_cell.length_c   1.000
_cell.angle_alpha   90.00
_cell.angle_beta   90.00
_cell.angle_gamma   90.00
#
_symmetry.space_group_name_H-M   'P 1'
#
loop_
_entity.id
_entity.type
_entity.pdbx_description
1 polymer ?
#
loop_
_entity_poly.entity_id
_entity_poly.type
_entity_poly.pdbx_seq_one_letter_code
_entity_poly.pdbx_strand_id
1 'polypeptide(L)' 'VIGAGYIGLEVAAVARQTGLDVTVLEAAPRPLARVTSPEVAGFFLDEHTSKGVRFA' A
#
# COMPACT_ATOMS: atom_id res chain seq x y z
N VAL A 1 5.83 4.48 -5.39
CA VAL A 1 5.61 3.09 -5.85
C VAL A 1 4.41 3.08 -6.77
N ILE A 2 4.47 2.38 -7.91
CA ILE A 2 3.33 2.26 -8.85
C ILE A 2 2.80 0.83 -8.75
N GLY A 3 1.52 0.69 -8.39
CA GLY A 3 0.83 -0.55 -8.07
C GLY A 3 0.86 -0.89 -6.58
N ALA A 4 -0.31 -1.26 -6.04
CA ALA A 4 -0.58 -1.70 -4.68
C ALA A 4 -0.92 -3.20 -4.63
N GLY A 5 -0.18 -4.00 -5.41
CA GLY A 5 -0.07 -5.45 -5.22
C GLY A 5 0.85 -5.79 -4.04
N TYR A 6 1.03 -7.09 -3.73
CA TYR A 6 1.90 -7.54 -2.63
C TYR A 6 3.29 -6.90 -2.67
N ILE A 7 4.00 -7.04 -3.80
CA ILE A 7 5.35 -6.50 -3.97
C ILE A 7 5.36 -4.97 -3.81
N GLY A 8 4.36 -4.27 -4.37
CA GLY A 8 4.27 -2.82 -4.26
C GLY A 8 4.13 -2.36 -2.81
N LEU A 9 3.31 -3.05 -2.03
CA LEU A 9 3.12 -2.77 -0.60
C LEU A 9 4.38 -3.13 0.21
N GLU A 10 5.00 -4.28 -0.04
CA GLU A 10 6.26 -4.67 0.62
C GLU A 10 7.37 -3.63 0.38
N VAL A 11 7.54 -3.19 -0.87
CA VAL A 11 8.52 -2.14 -1.23
C VAL A 11 8.16 -0.81 -0.57
N ALA A 12 6.87 -0.43 -0.54
CA ALA A 12 6.43 0.78 0.12
C ALA A 12 6.72 0.76 1.62
N ALA A 13 6.47 -0.36 2.29
CA ALA A 13 6.74 -0.56 3.71
C ALA A 13 8.25 -0.46 4.00
N VAL A 14 9.09 -1.16 3.24
CA VAL A 14 10.56 -1.11 3.44
C VAL A 14 11.10 0.29 3.18
N ALA A 15 10.73 0.93 2.07
CA ALA A 15 11.17 2.29 1.75
C ALA A 15 10.76 3.30 2.84
N ARG A 16 9.56 3.12 3.42
CA ARG A 16 9.09 3.98 4.52
C ARG A 16 9.87 3.74 5.81
N GLN A 17 10.20 2.49 6.12
CA GLN A 17 11.04 2.11 7.27
C GLN A 17 12.48 2.65 7.14
N THR A 18 12.98 2.79 5.91
CA THR A 18 14.30 3.42 5.66
C THR A 18 14.26 4.95 5.67
N GLY A 19 13.15 5.57 6.09
CA GLY A 19 13.03 7.01 6.26
C GLY A 19 12.66 7.80 5.01
N LEU A 20 12.26 7.14 3.91
CA LEU A 20 11.83 7.83 2.70
C LEU A 20 10.36 8.26 2.79
N ASP A 21 10.05 9.36 2.11
CA ASP A 21 8.69 9.77 1.81
C ASP A 21 8.10 8.90 0.70
N VAL A 22 7.11 8.08 1.04
CA VAL A 22 6.53 7.10 0.10
C VAL A 22 5.09 7.47 -0.24
N THR A 23 4.82 7.55 -1.55
CA THR A 23 3.47 7.55 -2.10
C THR A 23 3.28 6.30 -2.99
N VAL A 24 2.18 5.59 -2.82
CA VAL A 24 1.73 4.47 -3.66
C VAL A 24 0.64 4.98 -4.60
N LEU A 25 0.82 4.76 -5.90
CA LEU A 25 -0.18 5.04 -6.93
C LEU A 25 -0.85 3.73 -7.35
N GLU A 26 -2.18 3.64 -7.26
CA GLU A 26 -2.93 2.44 -7.67
C GLU A 26 -4.11 2.82 -8.56
N ALA A 27 -4.26 2.11 -9.67
CA ALA A 27 -5.36 2.35 -10.61
C ALA A 27 -6.66 1.66 -10.18
N ALA A 28 -6.56 0.55 -9.43
CA ALA A 28 -7.70 -0.15 -8.88
C ALA A 28 -8.33 0.62 -7.69
N PRO A 29 -9.62 0.43 -7.41
CA PRO A 29 -10.30 1.12 -6.29
C PRO A 29 -9.75 0.80 -4.89
N ARG A 30 -8.92 -0.24 -4.76
CA ARG A 30 -8.36 -0.72 -3.48
C ARG A 30 -7.05 -1.49 -3.70
N PRO A 31 -6.14 -1.51 -2.71
CA PRO A 31 -4.98 -2.40 -2.77
C PRO A 31 -5.41 -3.87 -2.85
N LEU A 32 -4.54 -4.70 -3.43
CA LEU A 32 -4.75 -6.16 -3.52
C LEU A 32 -6.10 -6.57 -4.17
N ALA A 33 -6.69 -5.73 -5.02
CA ALA A 33 -8.05 -5.89 -5.55
C ALA A 33 -8.35 -7.25 -6.19
N ARG A 34 -7.33 -7.91 -6.78
CA ARG A 34 -7.47 -9.19 -7.48
C ARG A 34 -7.30 -10.42 -6.59
N VAL A 35 -6.85 -10.27 -5.34
CA VAL A 35 -6.35 -11.39 -4.53
C VAL A 35 -6.89 -11.42 -3.10
N THR A 36 -7.52 -10.35 -2.62
CA THR A 36 -8.12 -10.32 -1.28
C THR A 36 -9.53 -9.72 -1.27
N SER A 37 -10.27 -9.93 -0.17
CA SER A 37 -11.54 -9.27 0.09
C SER A 37 -11.36 -7.77 0.44
N PRO A 38 -12.41 -6.95 0.34
CA PRO A 38 -12.35 -5.53 0.71
C PRO A 38 -11.89 -5.28 2.15
N GLU A 39 -12.29 -6.13 3.09
CA GLU A 39 -11.94 -6.01 4.51
C GLU A 39 -10.43 -6.19 4.72
N VAL A 40 -9.85 -7.21 4.08
CA VAL A 40 -8.40 -7.45 4.14
C VAL A 40 -7.64 -6.34 3.42
N ALA A 41 -8.14 -5.85 2.28
CA ALA A 41 -7.55 -4.70 1.60
C ALA A 41 -7.56 -3.44 2.49
N GLY A 42 -8.65 -3.19 3.21
CA GLY A 42 -8.77 -2.10 4.19
C GLY A 42 -7.73 -2.21 5.29
N PHE A 43 -7.57 -3.41 5.88
CA PHE A 43 -6.52 -3.65 6.87
C PHE A 43 -5.12 -3.26 6.36
N PHE A 44 -4.75 -3.69 5.14
CA PHE A 44 -3.44 -3.34 4.58
C PHE A 44 -3.29 -1.84 4.26
N LEU A 45 -4.37 -1.20 3.80
CA LEU A 45 -4.38 0.24 3.54
C LEU A 45 -4.16 1.03 4.83
N ASP A 46 -4.90 0.70 5.89
CA ASP A 46 -4.81 1.34 7.20
C ASP A 46 -3.43 1.14 7.82
N GLU A 47 -2.88 -0.08 7.72
CA GLU A 47 -1.56 -0.42 8.26
C GLU A 47 -0.42 0.34 7.54
N HIS A 48 -0.51 0.53 6.22
CA HIS A 48 0.48 1.32 5.49
C HIS A 48 0.32 2.82 5.78
N THR A 49 -0.92 3.30 5.85
CA THR A 49 -1.23 4.71 6.11
C THR A 49 -0.82 5.11 7.54
N SER A 50 -1.04 4.24 8.54
CA SER A 50 -0.63 4.46 9.94
C SER A 50 0.89 4.58 10.08
N LYS A 51 1.65 3.91 9.19
CA LYS A 51 3.11 4.01 9.09
C LYS A 51 3.58 5.19 8.25
N GLY A 52 2.66 6.01 7.74
CA GLY A 52 2.94 7.23 7.00
C GLY A 52 3.23 7.02 5.51
N VAL A 53 2.77 5.91 4.92
CA VAL A 53 2.70 5.76 3.46
C VAL A 53 1.46 6.48 2.96
N ARG A 54 1.59 7.27 1.88
CA ARG A 54 0.46 7.95 1.24
C ARG A 54 -0.06 7.11 0.07
N PHE A 55 -1.36 7.18 -0.19
CA PHE A 55 -2.01 6.54 -1.34
C PHE A 55 -2.66 7.62 -2.21
N ALA A 56 -2.56 7.45 -3.54
CA ALA A 56 -3.18 8.32 -4.54
C ALA A 56 -3.64 7.52 -5.76
#